data_AF-A0A0V7ZY54-F1
#
_entry.id   AF-A0A0V7ZY54-F1
#
_cell.length_a   1.000
_cell.length_b   1.000
_cell.length_c   1.000
_cell.angle_alpha   90.00
_cell.angle_beta   90.00
_cell.angle_gamma   90.00
#
_symmetry.space_group_name_H-M   'P 1'
#
loop_
_entity.id
_entity.type
_entity.pdbx_description
1 polymer ?
#
loop_
_entity_poly.entity_id
_entity_poly.type
_entity_poly.pdbx_seq_one_letter_code
_entity_poly.pdbx_strand_id
1 'polypeptide(L)'
;MPEDFETRFREEVRKREQRRKRRMIRKFSSLFLIFALVVLSIYLFSQKNIILQISNLSIHTILLSIFGLIVIISLIVYFTNLRESEFDQKSPVFSVNTLKDPNSGEIQWKYILGVALLLSTFVYQANQFTIDNHIHTLIYRPKPPVSNQYWPWNNYGDIDPIVANLPSDVEISIQSVAQYIAREQKDPYLQVKALHDYVVSRVTYDLEVLKTGIRPPQDAKTVFQTHKAVCEGYAKLFAALGRSIGLNVVYLEGKVRRDLAPVDLIPRRLRFLNSGYDWTLHAWNAVKVAGQWQLIDATWDDSNSNKSGISYNANYLMPPPEVMIISHLPDLSSWQLLKNPTDQDKFEKQPLLTPYFFSEELDITSPKQYESSVQKTAVIEINTSTNYRKKIVAVFTKAKKTEFSIGDLLENNQSNQRKELEIQRCSSQISGSGKTKISCQLPEKGDYQIFVFSAGRKVIPIGQLKFHAI
;
A
#
# COMPACT_ATOMS: atom_id res chain seq x y z
N MET A 1 -61.54 -42.94 36.60
CA MET A 1 -61.36 -42.50 35.20
C MET A 1 -60.58 -43.61 34.52
N PRO A 2 -61.04 -44.21 33.39
CA PRO A 2 -60.36 -45.37 32.84
C PRO A 2 -58.98 -44.97 32.31
N GLU A 3 -57.96 -45.79 32.59
CA GLU A 3 -56.53 -45.56 32.23
C GLU A 3 -56.28 -45.25 30.74
N ASP A 4 -57.26 -45.51 29.87
CA ASP A 4 -57.20 -45.28 28.42
C ASP A 4 -57.25 -43.78 28.03
N PHE A 5 -57.91 -42.91 28.82
CA PHE A 5 -58.05 -41.50 28.43
C PHE A 5 -56.76 -40.70 28.65
N GLU A 6 -56.12 -40.87 29.81
CA GLU A 6 -54.92 -40.10 30.15
C GLU A 6 -53.74 -40.47 29.24
N THR A 7 -53.63 -41.75 28.91
CA THR A 7 -52.58 -42.25 28.01
C THR A 7 -52.77 -41.70 26.59
N ARG A 8 -54.00 -41.75 26.05
CA ARG A 8 -54.33 -41.13 24.75
C ARG A 8 -54.12 -39.63 24.74
N PHE A 9 -54.51 -38.93 25.81
CA PHE A 9 -54.33 -37.49 25.92
C PHE A 9 -52.84 -37.10 25.90
N ARG A 10 -51.99 -37.78 26.68
CA ARG A 10 -50.54 -37.54 26.68
C ARG A 10 -49.91 -37.87 25.32
N GLU A 11 -50.38 -38.91 24.64
CA GLU A 11 -49.91 -39.25 23.29
C GLU A 11 -50.29 -38.18 22.25
N GLU A 12 -51.52 -37.65 22.33
CA GLU A 12 -52.03 -36.59 21.46
C GLU A 12 -51.27 -35.26 21.67
N VAL A 13 -50.99 -34.91 22.93
CA VAL A 13 -50.15 -33.75 23.28
C VAL A 13 -48.73 -33.90 22.73
N ARG A 14 -48.12 -35.08 22.89
CA ARG A 14 -46.78 -35.37 22.37
C ARG A 14 -46.73 -35.31 20.84
N LYS A 15 -47.78 -35.80 20.15
CA LYS A 15 -47.94 -35.67 18.68
C LYS A 15 -48.08 -34.20 18.26
N ARG A 16 -48.84 -33.38 19.00
CA ARG A 16 -48.97 -31.93 18.73
C ARG A 16 -47.66 -31.18 18.93
N GLU A 17 -46.91 -31.46 19.99
CA GLU A 17 -45.59 -30.85 20.20
C GLU A 17 -44.58 -31.25 19.12
N GLN A 18 -44.55 -32.52 18.71
CA GLN A 18 -43.70 -32.97 17.62
C GLN A 18 -44.08 -32.30 16.28
N ARG A 19 -45.37 -32.12 15.99
CA ARG A 19 -45.83 -31.38 14.80
C ARG A 19 -45.42 -29.90 14.87
N ARG A 20 -45.49 -29.26 16.05
CA ARG A 20 -45.05 -27.88 16.26
C ARG A 20 -43.54 -27.74 16.08
N LYS A 21 -42.73 -28.64 16.64
CA LYS A 21 -41.27 -28.68 16.44
C LYS A 21 -40.90 -28.89 14.98
N ARG A 22 -41.53 -29.83 14.26
CA ARG A 22 -41.29 -30.05 12.83
C ARG A 22 -41.66 -28.83 11.97
N ARG A 23 -42.75 -28.13 12.30
CA ARG A 23 -43.13 -26.88 11.62
C ARG A 23 -42.13 -25.75 11.89
N MET A 24 -41.64 -25.61 13.12
CA MET A 24 -40.59 -24.63 13.42
C MET A 24 -39.28 -24.95 12.71
N ILE A 25 -38.82 -26.21 12.74
CA ILE A 25 -37.60 -26.64 12.05
C ILE A 25 -37.71 -26.33 10.55
N ARG A 26 -38.85 -26.64 9.90
CA ARG A 26 -39.04 -26.30 8.48
C ARG A 26 -38.99 -24.78 8.23
N LYS A 27 -39.62 -23.97 9.07
CA LYS A 27 -39.56 -22.49 8.94
C LYS A 27 -38.12 -21.97 9.10
N PHE A 28 -37.37 -22.47 10.08
CA PHE A 28 -35.97 -22.08 10.27
C PHE A 28 -35.07 -22.55 9.12
N SER A 29 -35.25 -23.77 8.62
CA SER A 29 -34.52 -24.26 7.44
C SER A 29 -34.82 -23.44 6.19
N SER A 30 -36.07 -23.04 5.97
CA SER A 30 -36.45 -22.16 4.86
C SER A 30 -35.84 -20.76 4.99
N LEU A 31 -35.87 -20.15 6.18
CA LEU A 31 -35.22 -18.86 6.43
C LEU A 31 -33.71 -18.93 6.23
N PHE A 32 -33.07 -20.01 6.68
CA PHE A 32 -31.64 -20.23 6.50
C PHE A 32 -31.25 -20.39 5.02
N LEU A 33 -32.04 -21.14 4.25
CA LEU A 33 -31.84 -21.29 2.80
C LEU A 33 -31.96 -19.94 2.08
N ILE A 34 -32.95 -19.13 2.44
CA ILE A 34 -33.14 -17.79 1.87
C ILE A 34 -31.96 -16.88 2.23
N PHE A 35 -31.50 -16.90 3.48
CA PHE A 35 -30.32 -16.15 3.91
C PHE A 35 -29.06 -16.56 3.13
N ALA A 36 -28.84 -17.86 2.96
CA ALA A 36 -27.71 -18.38 2.18
C ALA A 36 -27.77 -17.92 0.71
N LEU A 37 -28.95 -17.88 0.10
CA LEU A 37 -29.14 -17.38 -1.26
C LEU A 37 -28.90 -15.87 -1.40
N VAL A 38 -29.29 -15.07 -0.40
CA VAL A 38 -29.00 -13.63 -0.37
C VAL A 38 -27.50 -13.38 -0.24
N VAL A 39 -26.82 -14.08 0.67
CA VAL A 39 -25.36 -13.98 0.84
C VAL A 39 -24.63 -14.42 -0.43
N LEU A 40 -25.06 -15.52 -1.06
CA LEU A 40 -24.50 -15.99 -2.33
C LEU A 40 -24.72 -14.96 -3.46
N SER A 41 -25.89 -14.30 -3.50
CA SER A 41 -26.18 -13.27 -4.49
C SER A 41 -25.31 -12.02 -4.31
N ILE A 42 -25.09 -11.59 -3.06
CA ILE A 42 -24.17 -10.48 -2.73
C ILE A 42 -22.72 -10.86 -3.08
N TYR A 43 -22.31 -12.10 -2.79
CA TYR A 43 -20.98 -12.61 -3.14
C TYR A 43 -20.75 -12.62 -4.66
N LEU A 44 -21.71 -13.15 -5.43
CA LEU A 44 -21.63 -13.16 -6.90
C LEU A 44 -21.68 -11.75 -7.50
N PHE A 45 -22.41 -10.82 -6.88
CA PHE A 45 -22.41 -9.40 -7.27
C PHE A 45 -21.05 -8.73 -7.01
N SER A 46 -20.44 -8.99 -5.86
CA SER A 46 -19.10 -8.49 -5.51
C SER A 46 -18.03 -9.01 -6.48
N GLN A 47 -18.05 -10.30 -6.81
CA GLN A 47 -17.11 -10.90 -7.76
C GLN A 47 -17.24 -10.33 -9.18
N LYS A 48 -18.44 -9.94 -9.61
CA LYS A 48 -18.65 -9.31 -10.93
C LYS A 48 -18.25 -7.84 -10.99
N ASN A 49 -18.25 -7.13 -9.86
CA ASN A 49 -17.65 -5.78 -9.77
C ASN A 49 -16.11 -5.81 -9.76
N ILE A 50 -15.50 -6.96 -9.47
CA ILE A 50 -14.03 -7.13 -9.54
C ILE A 50 -13.54 -7.34 -10.98
N ILE A 51 -14.41 -7.68 -11.95
CA ILE A 51 -14.01 -7.96 -13.35
C ILE A 51 -14.48 -6.91 -14.39
N LEU A 52 -15.28 -5.90 -14.05
CA LEU A 52 -15.71 -4.91 -15.06
C LEU A 52 -15.45 -3.46 -14.63
N GLN A 53 -14.22 -3.05 -14.89
CA GLN A 53 -13.88 -1.65 -15.14
C GLN A 53 -14.08 -1.35 -16.65
N ILE A 54 -15.33 -1.39 -17.16
CA ILE A 54 -15.66 -0.79 -18.47
C ILE A 54 -17.04 -0.11 -18.38
N SER A 55 -17.04 1.14 -18.84
CA SER A 55 -18.14 2.08 -19.02
C SER A 55 -19.51 1.51 -19.45
N ASN A 56 -20.56 2.18 -19.00
CA ASN A 56 -22.01 2.03 -19.26
C ASN A 56 -22.79 1.19 -18.24
N LEU A 57 -23.33 1.88 -17.23
CA LEU A 57 -24.36 1.36 -16.33
C LEU A 57 -25.63 1.03 -17.15
N SER A 58 -25.92 -0.25 -17.35
CA SER A 58 -27.10 -0.68 -18.09
C SER A 58 -28.36 -0.68 -17.20
N ILE A 59 -29.48 -0.29 -17.81
CA ILE A 59 -30.85 -0.20 -17.26
C ILE A 59 -31.28 -1.46 -16.48
N HIS A 60 -30.64 -2.60 -16.74
CA HIS A 60 -30.87 -3.86 -16.03
C HIS A 60 -30.50 -3.84 -14.54
N THR A 61 -29.52 -3.03 -14.13
CA THR A 61 -29.11 -2.92 -12.71
C THR A 61 -30.14 -2.20 -11.84
N ILE A 62 -30.81 -1.20 -12.40
CA ILE A 62 -31.93 -0.49 -11.76
C ILE A 62 -33.17 -1.39 -11.73
N LEU A 63 -33.44 -2.15 -12.79
CA LEU A 63 -34.56 -3.10 -12.82
C LEU A 63 -34.40 -4.25 -11.80
N LEU A 64 -33.19 -4.77 -11.61
CA LEU A 64 -32.91 -5.83 -10.63
C LEU A 64 -33.05 -5.36 -9.18
N SER A 65 -32.63 -4.11 -8.89
CA SER A 65 -32.79 -3.52 -7.55
C SER A 65 -34.25 -3.19 -7.24
N ILE A 66 -35.01 -2.70 -8.22
CA ILE A 66 -36.46 -2.49 -8.09
C ILE A 66 -37.19 -3.83 -7.89
N PHE A 67 -36.81 -4.89 -8.62
CA PHE A 67 -37.42 -6.21 -8.47
C PHE A 67 -37.15 -6.81 -7.08
N GLY A 68 -35.93 -6.65 -6.56
CA GLY A 68 -35.59 -7.03 -5.19
C GLY A 68 -36.43 -6.30 -4.14
N LEU A 69 -36.67 -5.00 -4.32
CA LEU A 69 -37.51 -4.21 -3.42
C LEU A 69 -38.99 -4.64 -3.46
N ILE A 70 -39.52 -4.94 -4.64
CA ILE A 70 -40.91 -5.42 -4.84
C ILE A 70 -41.12 -6.76 -4.15
N VAL A 71 -40.16 -7.69 -4.24
CA VAL A 71 -40.23 -8.98 -3.56
C VAL A 71 -40.23 -8.81 -2.04
N ILE A 72 -39.39 -7.91 -1.51
CA ILE A 72 -39.34 -7.62 -0.06
C ILE A 72 -40.67 -7.01 0.42
N ILE A 73 -41.24 -6.04 -0.32
CA ILE A 73 -42.52 -5.41 0.04
C ILE A 73 -43.67 -6.42 -0.05
N SER A 74 -43.70 -7.26 -1.09
CA SER A 74 -44.73 -8.30 -1.26
C SER A 74 -44.67 -9.34 -0.14
N LEU A 75 -43.47 -9.66 0.36
CA LEU A 75 -43.30 -10.53 1.53
C LEU A 75 -43.79 -9.86 2.82
N ILE A 76 -43.52 -8.57 3.02
CA ILE A 76 -44.02 -7.81 4.18
C ILE A 76 -45.57 -7.77 4.18
N VAL A 77 -46.19 -7.53 3.02
CA VAL A 77 -47.65 -7.53 2.87
C VAL A 77 -48.24 -8.94 3.10
N TYR A 78 -47.61 -9.99 2.58
CA TYR A 78 -48.04 -11.36 2.82
C TYR A 78 -47.99 -11.75 4.31
N PHE A 79 -46.92 -11.36 5.02
CA PHE A 79 -46.77 -11.65 6.44
C PHE A 79 -47.65 -10.80 7.36
N THR A 80 -48.02 -9.58 6.94
CA THR A 80 -48.96 -8.73 7.68
C THR A 80 -50.40 -9.19 7.48
N ASN A 81 -50.81 -9.62 6.28
CA ASN A 81 -52.14 -10.20 6.02
C ASN A 81 -52.35 -11.58 6.68
N LEU A 82 -51.30 -12.37 6.87
CA LEU A 82 -51.37 -13.61 7.66
C LEU A 82 -51.67 -13.36 9.16
N ARG A 83 -51.53 -12.12 9.64
CA ARG A 83 -51.82 -11.75 11.03
C ARG A 83 -53.31 -11.42 11.27
N GLU A 84 -54.08 -11.14 10.21
CA GLU A 84 -55.51 -10.81 10.31
C GLU A 84 -56.45 -12.00 10.05
N SER A 85 -55.97 -13.15 9.56
CA SER A 85 -56.84 -14.28 9.20
C SER A 85 -57.15 -15.29 10.32
N GLU A 86 -56.90 -14.96 11.59
CA GLU A 86 -57.27 -15.81 12.73
C GLU A 86 -57.98 -15.00 13.83
N PHE A 87 -59.08 -14.31 13.51
CA PHE A 87 -60.10 -13.98 14.50
C PHE A 87 -61.46 -13.86 13.81
N ASP A 88 -62.24 -14.95 13.84
CA ASP A 88 -63.69 -14.86 13.68
C ASP A 88 -64.37 -15.62 14.83
N GLN A 89 -65.30 -14.93 15.47
CA GLN A 89 -65.93 -15.26 16.75
C GLN A 89 -67.01 -16.35 16.60
N LYS A 90 -67.16 -17.21 17.62
CA LYS A 90 -68.49 -17.67 18.10
C LYS A 90 -68.47 -18.27 19.51
N SER A 91 -69.15 -17.54 20.41
CA SER A 91 -69.91 -17.98 21.61
C SER A 91 -69.18 -18.24 22.95
N PRO A 92 -69.87 -17.99 24.08
CA PRO A 92 -69.31 -17.29 25.25
C PRO A 92 -69.15 -18.18 26.49
N VAL A 93 -68.78 -17.55 27.62
CA VAL A 93 -68.76 -18.07 29.02
C VAL A 93 -67.34 -18.33 29.56
N PHE A 94 -66.67 -17.27 30.02
CA PHE A 94 -66.35 -17.03 31.45
C PHE A 94 -65.49 -15.78 31.59
N SER A 95 -65.92 -14.90 32.49
CA SER A 95 -65.11 -13.83 33.05
C SER A 95 -63.99 -14.39 33.93
N VAL A 96 -62.89 -13.63 33.98
CA VAL A 96 -62.09 -13.22 35.16
C VAL A 96 -60.60 -13.30 34.83
N ASN A 97 -59.97 -12.13 34.93
CA ASN A 97 -58.55 -11.85 34.93
C ASN A 97 -57.69 -13.03 35.40
N THR A 98 -56.73 -13.46 34.58
CA THR A 98 -55.31 -13.54 34.94
C THR A 98 -54.50 -13.97 33.73
N LEU A 99 -53.22 -13.58 33.74
CA LEU A 99 -52.14 -13.91 32.81
C LEU A 99 -52.01 -12.96 31.61
N LYS A 100 -51.37 -11.81 31.90
CA LYS A 100 -50.35 -11.25 30.99
C LYS A 100 -49.45 -12.39 30.53
N ASP A 101 -49.50 -12.72 29.25
CA ASP A 101 -48.52 -13.59 28.60
C ASP A 101 -47.18 -12.83 28.48
N PRO A 102 -46.08 -13.25 29.14
CA PRO A 102 -44.79 -12.59 29.04
C PRO A 102 -44.01 -12.98 27.77
N ASN A 103 -44.58 -13.80 26.88
CA ASN A 103 -43.87 -14.37 25.74
C ASN A 103 -44.43 -13.95 24.38
N SER A 104 -44.96 -12.72 24.25
CA SER A 104 -44.96 -12.08 22.93
C SER A 104 -43.51 -11.75 22.58
N GLY A 105 -42.90 -12.57 21.72
CA GLY A 105 -41.48 -12.56 21.39
C GLY A 105 -40.96 -11.19 20.96
N GLU A 106 -40.49 -10.40 21.91
CA GLU A 106 -39.49 -9.38 21.67
C GLU A 106 -38.23 -10.10 21.23
N ILE A 107 -37.84 -9.88 19.97
CA ILE A 107 -36.52 -10.24 19.50
C ILE A 107 -35.53 -9.51 20.42
N GLN A 108 -34.93 -10.24 21.36
CA GLN A 108 -34.06 -9.63 22.36
C GLN A 108 -32.96 -8.87 21.62
N TRP A 109 -32.78 -7.58 21.94
CA TRP A 109 -31.82 -6.67 21.28
C TRP A 109 -30.42 -7.27 21.11
N LYS A 110 -30.01 -8.18 22.00
CA LYS A 110 -28.76 -8.94 21.91
C LYS A 110 -28.62 -9.81 20.65
N TYR A 111 -29.71 -10.35 20.10
CA TYR A 111 -29.69 -11.11 18.84
C TYR A 111 -29.56 -10.19 17.64
N ILE A 112 -30.22 -9.02 17.67
CA ILE A 112 -30.06 -7.98 16.63
C ILE A 112 -28.62 -7.44 16.64
N LEU A 113 -28.08 -7.15 17.83
CA LEU A 113 -26.69 -6.72 18.01
C LEU A 113 -25.70 -7.80 17.54
N GLY A 114 -25.95 -9.07 17.88
CA GLY A 114 -25.10 -10.19 17.44
C GLY A 114 -25.11 -10.38 15.93
N VAL A 115 -26.29 -10.28 15.29
CA VAL A 115 -26.40 -10.33 13.82
C VAL A 115 -25.76 -9.10 13.17
N ALA A 116 -25.92 -7.91 13.74
CA ALA A 116 -25.27 -6.70 13.24
C ALA A 116 -23.74 -6.78 13.35
N LEU A 117 -23.20 -7.30 14.46
CA LEU A 117 -21.76 -7.54 14.63
C LEU A 117 -21.26 -8.57 13.61
N LEU A 118 -21.96 -9.70 13.44
CA LEU A 118 -21.62 -10.71 12.43
C LEU A 118 -21.64 -10.14 11.00
N LEU A 119 -22.66 -9.37 10.65
CA LEU A 119 -22.75 -8.70 9.35
C LEU A 119 -21.62 -7.69 9.18
N SER A 120 -21.30 -6.91 10.22
CA SER A 120 -20.18 -5.96 10.17
C SER A 120 -18.84 -6.68 9.99
N THR A 121 -18.62 -7.82 10.65
CA THR A 121 -17.41 -8.63 10.45
C THR A 121 -17.35 -9.25 9.07
N PHE A 122 -18.49 -9.70 8.52
CA PHE A 122 -18.54 -10.26 7.17
C PHE A 122 -18.33 -9.19 6.10
N VAL A 123 -18.93 -8.01 6.26
CA VAL A 123 -18.72 -6.84 5.40
C VAL A 123 -17.27 -6.35 5.49
N TYR A 124 -16.69 -6.32 6.70
CA TYR A 124 -15.28 -6.01 6.92
C TYR A 124 -14.38 -7.02 6.21
N GLN A 125 -14.61 -8.32 6.39
CA GLN A 125 -13.78 -9.36 5.79
C GLN A 125 -13.92 -9.41 4.26
N ALA A 126 -15.09 -9.10 3.72
CA ALA A 126 -15.33 -9.06 2.28
C ALA A 126 -14.82 -7.78 1.59
N ASN A 127 -14.68 -6.67 2.33
CA ASN A 127 -14.29 -5.36 1.79
C ASN A 127 -13.17 -4.71 2.59
N GLN A 128 -12.28 -5.51 3.19
CA GLN A 128 -11.30 -5.05 4.17
C GLN A 128 -10.47 -3.87 3.63
N PHE A 129 -9.96 -4.01 2.41
CA PHE A 129 -9.19 -2.97 1.72
C PHE A 129 -9.97 -1.65 1.57
N THR A 130 -11.23 -1.72 1.12
CA THR A 130 -12.08 -0.54 0.92
C THR A 130 -12.42 0.14 2.24
N ILE A 131 -12.70 -0.64 3.29
CA ILE A 131 -13.05 -0.12 4.61
C ILE A 131 -11.82 0.50 5.29
N ASP A 132 -10.67 -0.17 5.25
CA ASP A 132 -9.41 0.33 5.80
C ASP A 132 -8.99 1.63 5.10
N ASN A 133 -9.15 1.71 3.78
CA ASN A 133 -8.91 2.92 3.00
C ASN A 133 -9.84 4.09 3.41
N HIS A 134 -11.14 3.83 3.53
CA HIS A 134 -12.09 4.85 3.96
C HIS A 134 -11.81 5.32 5.38
N ILE A 135 -11.50 4.42 6.31
CA ILE A 135 -11.14 4.74 7.68
C ILE A 135 -9.84 5.54 7.72
N HIS A 136 -8.79 5.11 7.01
CA HIS A 136 -7.53 5.85 6.91
C HIS A 136 -7.73 7.27 6.38
N THR A 137 -8.53 7.42 5.33
CA THR A 137 -8.80 8.72 4.71
C THR A 137 -9.61 9.62 5.65
N LEU A 138 -10.57 9.07 6.41
CA LEU A 138 -11.36 9.82 7.38
C LEU A 138 -10.56 10.25 8.61
N ILE A 139 -9.69 9.37 9.13
CA ILE A 139 -8.86 9.60 10.31
C ILE A 139 -7.73 10.58 9.98
N TYR A 140 -6.92 10.28 8.95
CA TYR A 140 -5.68 11.01 8.69
C TYR A 140 -5.85 12.20 7.74
N ARG A 141 -6.89 12.18 6.90
CA ARG A 141 -7.20 13.24 5.91
C ARG A 141 -5.95 13.69 5.15
N PRO A 142 -5.32 12.78 4.37
CA PRO A 142 -4.09 13.09 3.66
C PRO A 142 -4.30 14.29 2.72
N LYS A 143 -3.34 15.21 2.73
CA LYS A 143 -3.34 16.42 1.91
C LYS A 143 -1.91 16.73 1.48
N PRO A 144 -1.72 17.29 0.27
CA PRO A 144 -0.41 17.77 -0.15
C PRO A 144 0.22 18.70 0.90
N PRO A 145 1.51 18.55 1.22
CA PRO A 145 2.23 19.52 2.02
C PRO A 145 2.24 20.88 1.31
N VAL A 146 2.27 21.96 2.09
CA VAL A 146 2.39 23.32 1.52
C VAL A 146 3.86 23.63 1.19
N SER A 147 4.79 22.98 1.89
CA SER A 147 6.23 23.14 1.67
C SER A 147 7.01 21.89 2.09
N ASN A 148 8.12 21.67 1.38
CA ASN A 148 9.13 20.65 1.68
C ASN A 148 10.47 21.34 2.03
N GLN A 149 10.43 22.43 2.79
CA GLN A 149 11.57 23.35 3.01
C GLN A 149 12.89 22.72 3.49
N TYR A 150 12.86 21.55 4.12
CA TYR A 150 14.07 20.87 4.63
C TYR A 150 14.69 19.92 3.62
N TRP A 151 13.98 19.56 2.55
CA TRP A 151 14.51 18.71 1.51
C TRP A 151 15.07 19.57 0.35
N PRO A 152 16.29 19.29 -0.14
CA PRO A 152 17.21 18.24 0.33
C PRO A 152 17.92 18.62 1.64
N TRP A 153 18.26 17.61 2.45
CA TRP A 153 18.90 17.76 3.78
C TRP A 153 20.40 18.14 3.71
N ASN A 154 20.76 19.09 2.85
CA ASN A 154 22.16 19.42 2.51
C ASN A 154 23.01 19.89 3.71
N ASN A 155 22.40 20.54 4.70
CA ASN A 155 23.09 21.01 5.91
C ASN A 155 23.25 19.93 6.99
N TYR A 156 22.69 18.74 6.76
CA TYR A 156 22.67 17.64 7.71
C TYR A 156 23.08 16.34 7.01
N GLY A 157 24.23 16.38 6.33
CA GLY A 157 24.77 15.29 5.52
C GLY A 157 25.39 14.12 6.31
N ASP A 158 25.17 14.07 7.62
CA ASP A 158 25.61 13.01 8.52
C ASP A 158 24.44 12.55 9.40
N ILE A 159 24.62 11.39 10.04
CA ILE A 159 23.70 10.87 11.07
C ILE A 159 23.53 11.94 12.16
N ASP A 160 22.28 12.15 12.59
CA ASP A 160 21.95 13.09 13.66
C ASP A 160 22.85 12.88 14.90
N PRO A 161 23.49 13.94 15.44
CA PRO A 161 24.40 13.81 16.58
C PRO A 161 23.79 13.13 17.81
N ILE A 162 22.48 13.26 18.03
CA ILE A 162 21.77 12.61 19.15
C ILE A 162 21.76 11.10 18.96
N VAL A 163 21.59 10.64 17.72
CA VAL A 163 21.58 9.22 17.34
C VAL A 163 23.00 8.65 17.28
N ALA A 164 23.95 9.42 16.76
CA ALA A 164 25.36 9.04 16.70
C ALA A 164 25.94 8.79 18.10
N ASN A 165 25.50 9.58 19.10
CA ASN A 165 25.95 9.49 20.49
C ASN A 165 24.89 8.91 21.43
N LEU A 166 23.96 8.09 20.91
CA LEU A 166 22.90 7.48 21.72
C LEU A 166 23.52 6.57 22.81
N PRO A 167 23.23 6.81 24.11
CA PRO A 167 23.73 5.96 25.19
C PRO A 167 23.19 4.52 25.10
N SER A 168 24.03 3.52 25.35
CA SER A 168 23.63 2.11 25.22
C SER A 168 22.54 1.69 26.22
N ASP A 169 22.46 2.34 27.38
CA ASP A 169 21.42 2.13 28.40
C ASP A 169 20.06 2.74 28.00
N VAL A 170 20.03 3.62 27.00
CA VAL A 170 18.80 4.12 26.40
C VAL A 170 18.25 3.14 25.36
N GLU A 171 19.10 2.40 24.66
CA GLU A 171 18.75 1.48 23.56
C GLU A 171 18.17 0.13 24.04
N ILE A 172 17.34 0.17 25.08
CA ILE A 172 16.72 -1.03 25.70
C ILE A 172 15.32 -1.32 25.15
N SER A 173 14.66 -0.33 24.56
CA SER A 173 13.35 -0.48 23.94
C SER A 173 13.06 0.66 22.95
N ILE A 174 12.17 0.38 21.99
CA ILE A 174 11.64 1.37 21.02
C ILE A 174 11.16 2.63 21.73
N GLN A 175 10.40 2.48 22.82
CA GLN A 175 9.86 3.60 23.57
C GLN A 175 10.96 4.44 24.23
N SER A 176 11.96 3.78 24.83
CA SER A 176 13.09 4.47 25.48
C SER A 176 13.89 5.31 24.49
N VAL A 177 14.23 4.75 23.33
CA VAL A 177 14.94 5.45 22.26
C VAL A 177 14.12 6.64 21.76
N ALA A 178 12.85 6.44 21.43
CA ALA A 178 11.99 7.50 20.92
C ALA A 178 11.85 8.64 21.94
N GLN A 179 11.60 8.31 23.22
CA GLN A 179 11.48 9.30 24.29
C GLN A 179 12.78 10.07 24.52
N TYR A 180 13.94 9.42 24.44
CA TYR A 180 15.23 10.10 24.51
C TYR A 180 15.38 11.10 23.37
N ILE A 181 15.17 10.68 22.13
CA ILE A 181 15.22 11.57 20.96
C ILE A 181 14.26 12.76 21.13
N ALA A 182 13.03 12.53 21.60
CA ALA A 182 12.06 13.62 21.81
C ALA A 182 12.42 14.57 22.98
N ARG A 183 13.19 14.10 23.96
CA ARG A 183 13.70 14.96 25.03
C ARG A 183 14.83 15.85 24.53
N GLU A 184 15.78 15.29 23.79
CA GLU A 184 16.98 15.99 23.33
C GLU A 184 16.72 16.86 22.09
N GLN A 185 15.77 16.49 21.22
CA GLN A 185 15.42 17.23 20.01
C GLN A 185 14.00 17.81 20.08
N LYS A 186 13.91 19.15 20.05
CA LYS A 186 12.65 19.90 20.13
C LYS A 186 12.15 20.40 18.78
N ASP A 187 13.02 20.56 17.80
CA ASP A 187 12.57 20.88 16.45
C ASP A 187 11.86 19.63 15.86
N PRO A 188 10.60 19.76 15.41
CA PRO A 188 9.82 18.60 14.99
C PRO A 188 10.37 17.94 13.72
N TYR A 189 11.04 18.70 12.84
CA TYR A 189 11.66 18.15 11.63
C TYR A 189 12.95 17.41 11.97
N LEU A 190 13.81 18.01 12.80
CA LEU A 190 15.03 17.34 13.27
C LEU A 190 14.72 16.14 14.17
N GLN A 191 13.63 16.17 14.93
CA GLN A 191 13.20 15.03 15.72
C GLN A 191 12.85 13.85 14.81
N VAL A 192 12.12 14.09 13.73
CA VAL A 192 11.80 13.05 12.74
C VAL A 192 13.04 12.58 11.98
N LYS A 193 13.97 13.49 11.65
CA LYS A 193 15.27 13.12 11.11
C LYS A 193 16.02 12.19 12.05
N ALA A 194 16.09 12.48 13.34
CA ALA A 194 16.73 11.61 14.32
C ALA A 194 16.06 10.22 14.41
N LEU A 195 14.73 10.15 14.35
CA LEU A 195 14.04 8.84 14.29
C LEU A 195 14.37 8.06 13.01
N HIS A 196 14.41 8.75 11.86
CA HIS A 196 14.81 8.17 10.59
C HIS A 196 16.26 7.66 10.64
N ASP A 197 17.18 8.50 11.09
CA ASP A 197 18.60 8.20 11.17
C ASP A 197 18.89 7.05 12.13
N TYR A 198 18.10 6.91 13.20
CA TYR A 198 18.17 5.74 14.07
C TYR A 198 17.87 4.46 13.28
N VAL A 199 16.78 4.42 12.50
CA VAL A 199 16.44 3.25 11.68
C VAL A 199 17.53 2.96 10.64
N VAL A 200 17.96 3.98 9.89
CA VAL A 200 18.97 3.85 8.83
C VAL A 200 20.33 3.38 9.37
N SER A 201 20.72 3.80 10.57
CA SER A 201 22.01 3.43 11.15
C SER A 201 22.01 2.11 11.93
N ARG A 202 20.86 1.63 12.40
CA ARG A 202 20.78 0.41 13.23
C ARG A 202 20.32 -0.79 12.44
N VAL A 203 19.46 -0.62 11.44
CA VAL A 203 18.90 -1.74 10.67
C VAL A 203 19.75 -2.00 9.43
N THR A 204 19.98 -3.28 9.14
CA THR A 204 20.63 -3.74 7.91
C THR A 204 19.63 -4.48 7.03
N TYR A 205 19.62 -4.15 5.73
CA TYR A 205 18.68 -4.74 4.79
C TYR A 205 18.93 -6.24 4.61
N ASP A 206 17.88 -7.06 4.79
CA ASP A 206 17.97 -8.51 4.70
C ASP A 206 17.96 -9.02 3.25
N LEU A 207 19.10 -8.87 2.57
CA LEU A 207 19.30 -9.40 1.22
C LEU A 207 19.15 -10.94 1.15
N GLU A 208 19.33 -11.66 2.26
CA GLU A 208 19.19 -13.11 2.28
C GLU A 208 17.73 -13.56 2.16
N VAL A 209 16.77 -12.73 2.57
CA VAL A 209 15.34 -12.97 2.31
C VAL A 209 15.08 -13.05 0.80
N LEU A 210 15.69 -12.19 0.00
CA LEU A 210 15.57 -12.21 -1.47
C LEU A 210 16.17 -13.49 -2.10
N LYS A 211 17.22 -14.04 -1.47
CA LYS A 211 17.94 -15.23 -1.97
C LYS A 211 17.36 -16.56 -1.51
N THR A 212 16.76 -16.59 -0.33
CA THR A 212 16.28 -17.82 0.31
C THR A 212 14.75 -17.94 0.28
N GLY A 213 14.05 -16.81 0.19
CA GLY A 213 12.59 -16.73 0.36
C GLY A 213 12.12 -16.91 1.80
N ILE A 214 13.02 -17.16 2.75
CA ILE A 214 12.69 -17.30 4.17
C ILE A 214 12.59 -15.90 4.76
N ARG A 215 11.40 -15.51 5.20
CA ARG A 215 11.12 -14.17 5.75
C ARG A 215 10.94 -14.24 7.27
N PRO A 216 11.90 -13.76 8.08
CA PRO A 216 11.70 -13.58 9.51
C PRO A 216 10.56 -12.58 9.82
N PRO A 217 10.01 -12.55 11.04
CA PRO A 217 9.02 -11.56 11.44
C PRO A 217 9.53 -10.13 11.21
N GLN A 218 8.68 -9.29 10.62
CA GLN A 218 8.99 -7.89 10.27
C GLN A 218 8.30 -6.90 11.21
N ASP A 219 7.78 -7.35 12.35
CA ASP A 219 7.23 -6.45 13.36
C ASP A 219 8.34 -5.61 14.02
N ALA A 220 7.97 -4.40 14.47
CA ALA A 220 8.94 -3.44 14.99
C ALA A 220 9.78 -3.98 16.16
N LYS A 221 9.20 -4.82 17.02
CA LYS A 221 9.91 -5.39 18.17
C LYS A 221 10.98 -6.37 17.71
N THR A 222 10.65 -7.27 16.79
CA THR A 222 11.63 -8.21 16.22
C THR A 222 12.76 -7.44 15.52
N VAL A 223 12.43 -6.45 14.68
CA VAL A 223 13.43 -5.65 13.95
C VAL A 223 14.34 -4.86 14.88
N PHE A 224 13.78 -4.27 15.94
CA PHE A 224 14.57 -3.59 16.98
C PHE A 224 15.56 -4.53 17.67
N GLN A 225 15.21 -5.81 17.85
CA GLN A 225 16.09 -6.78 18.51
C GLN A 225 17.13 -7.38 17.57
N THR A 226 16.77 -7.58 16.30
CA THR A 226 17.62 -8.30 15.33
C THR A 226 18.47 -7.37 14.48
N HIS A 227 18.12 -6.07 14.42
CA HIS A 227 18.74 -5.08 13.56
C HIS A 227 18.73 -5.48 12.07
N LYS A 228 17.74 -6.28 11.66
CA LYS A 228 17.68 -6.86 10.31
C LYS A 228 16.25 -6.93 9.81
N ALA A 229 15.99 -6.40 8.61
CA ALA A 229 14.65 -6.33 8.04
C ALA A 229 14.65 -6.16 6.52
N VAL A 230 13.50 -6.35 5.89
CA VAL A 230 13.17 -5.79 4.56
C VAL A 230 12.31 -4.53 4.73
N CYS A 231 11.89 -3.89 3.63
CA CYS A 231 11.18 -2.61 3.63
C CYS A 231 10.02 -2.50 4.64
N GLU A 232 9.22 -3.57 4.79
CA GLU A 232 8.16 -3.66 5.79
C GLU A 232 8.66 -3.39 7.21
N GLY A 233 9.77 -4.00 7.61
CA GLY A 233 10.31 -3.89 8.95
C GLY A 233 10.95 -2.52 9.23
N TYR A 234 11.59 -1.91 8.24
CA TYR A 234 12.06 -0.51 8.32
C TYR A 234 10.88 0.42 8.59
N ALA A 235 9.84 0.30 7.76
CA ALA A 235 8.66 1.16 7.85
C ALA A 235 7.87 0.94 9.16
N LYS A 236 7.82 -0.28 9.67
CA LYS A 236 7.17 -0.60 10.95
C LYS A 236 7.98 -0.11 12.15
N LEU A 237 9.31 -0.22 12.13
CA LEU A 237 10.16 0.30 13.20
C LEU A 237 10.08 1.83 13.27
N PHE A 238 10.19 2.53 12.14
CA PHE A 238 10.02 3.98 12.08
C PHE A 238 8.65 4.42 12.61
N ALA A 239 7.57 3.74 12.18
CA ALA A 239 6.24 4.02 12.68
C ALA A 239 6.10 3.77 14.19
N ALA A 240 6.69 2.70 14.72
CA ALA A 240 6.65 2.42 16.15
C ALA A 240 7.37 3.49 16.96
N LEU A 241 8.58 3.88 16.54
CA LEU A 241 9.36 4.96 17.17
C LEU A 241 8.58 6.28 17.21
N GLY A 242 8.07 6.75 16.07
CA GLY A 242 7.33 8.01 16.02
C GLY A 242 6.03 7.98 16.83
N ARG A 243 5.28 6.86 16.77
CA ARG A 243 4.04 6.71 17.56
C ARG A 243 4.30 6.65 19.06
N SER A 244 5.44 6.12 19.51
CA SER A 244 5.83 6.10 20.93
C SER A 244 6.00 7.50 21.55
N ILE A 245 6.17 8.54 20.73
CA ILE A 245 6.24 9.94 21.17
C ILE A 245 5.06 10.78 20.66
N GLY A 246 3.98 10.12 20.22
CA GLY A 246 2.74 10.78 19.82
C GLY A 246 2.74 11.39 18.41
N LEU A 247 3.74 11.08 17.57
CA LEU A 247 3.70 11.50 16.16
C LEU A 247 2.65 10.69 15.40
N ASN A 248 1.96 11.37 14.48
CA ASN A 248 1.07 10.70 13.54
C ASN A 248 1.91 10.12 12.41
N VAL A 249 2.26 8.83 12.52
CA VAL A 249 2.96 8.08 11.48
C VAL A 249 2.01 7.05 10.88
N VAL A 250 1.97 7.00 9.56
CA VAL A 250 1.19 6.06 8.76
C VAL A 250 2.16 5.13 8.05
N TYR A 251 1.91 3.83 8.16
CA TYR A 251 2.57 2.80 7.36
C TYR A 251 1.85 2.72 6.02
N LEU A 252 2.61 2.78 4.93
CA LEU A 252 2.11 2.79 3.56
C LEU A 252 2.64 1.57 2.82
N GLU A 253 1.78 1.02 1.96
CA GLU A 253 2.11 -0.04 1.02
C GLU A 253 1.80 0.43 -0.39
N GLY A 254 2.51 -0.15 -1.36
CA GLY A 254 2.29 0.10 -2.76
C GLY A 254 3.36 -0.53 -3.61
N LYS A 255 3.66 0.12 -4.73
CA LYS A 255 4.62 -0.36 -5.73
C LYS A 255 5.74 0.62 -5.96
N VAL A 256 6.92 0.09 -6.24
CA VAL A 256 8.02 0.87 -6.82
C VAL A 256 8.08 0.67 -8.34
N ARG A 257 8.82 1.54 -9.03
CA ARG A 257 9.06 1.40 -10.47
C ARG A 257 9.63 0.03 -10.79
N ARG A 258 9.13 -0.61 -11.85
CA ARG A 258 9.57 -1.96 -12.26
C ARG A 258 11.08 -2.04 -12.47
N ASP A 259 11.67 -1.01 -13.07
CA ASP A 259 13.11 -0.93 -13.34
C ASP A 259 13.98 -0.77 -12.06
N LEU A 260 13.35 -0.45 -10.92
CA LEU A 260 13.99 -0.36 -9.61
C LEU A 260 13.70 -1.58 -8.73
N ALA A 261 12.87 -2.51 -9.17
CA ALA A 261 12.60 -3.74 -8.44
C ALA A 261 13.87 -4.61 -8.40
N PRO A 262 14.20 -5.26 -7.26
CA PRO A 262 15.45 -6.01 -7.09
C PRO A 262 15.41 -7.40 -7.76
N VAL A 263 14.84 -7.50 -8.95
CA VAL A 263 14.57 -8.77 -9.67
C VAL A 263 15.86 -9.53 -10.00
N ASP A 264 16.97 -8.81 -10.20
CA ASP A 264 18.27 -9.40 -10.54
C ASP A 264 19.01 -10.00 -9.34
N LEU A 265 18.69 -9.54 -8.12
CA LEU A 265 19.25 -10.10 -6.89
C LEU A 265 18.60 -11.46 -6.51
N ILE A 266 17.53 -11.84 -7.19
CA ILE A 266 16.74 -13.03 -6.88
C ILE A 266 17.17 -14.21 -7.77
N PRO A 267 17.55 -15.37 -7.18
CA PRO A 267 17.90 -16.56 -7.94
C PRO A 267 16.80 -16.96 -8.93
N ARG A 268 17.18 -17.26 -10.19
CA ARG A 268 16.24 -17.64 -11.26
C ARG A 268 15.24 -18.73 -10.86
N ARG A 269 15.70 -19.72 -10.08
CA ARG A 269 14.86 -20.80 -9.54
C ARG A 269 13.72 -20.27 -8.65
N LEU A 270 14.01 -19.29 -7.80
CA LEU A 270 13.02 -18.69 -6.92
C LEU A 270 12.07 -17.78 -7.70
N ARG A 271 12.57 -17.06 -8.69
CA ARG A 271 11.72 -16.27 -9.60
C ARG A 271 10.73 -17.15 -10.37
N PHE A 272 11.16 -18.35 -10.78
CA PHE A 272 10.26 -19.31 -11.43
C PHE A 272 9.20 -19.86 -10.46
N LEU A 273 9.60 -20.26 -9.25
CA LEU A 273 8.69 -20.78 -8.22
C LEU A 273 7.70 -19.72 -7.73
N ASN A 274 8.11 -18.46 -7.70
CA ASN A 274 7.31 -17.31 -7.28
C ASN A 274 6.92 -16.44 -8.49
N SER A 275 6.56 -17.05 -9.62
CA SER A 275 6.24 -16.34 -10.86
C SER A 275 5.02 -15.41 -10.75
N GLY A 276 4.13 -15.63 -9.78
CA GLY A 276 3.01 -14.76 -9.44
C GLY A 276 3.31 -13.68 -8.39
N TYR A 277 4.52 -13.64 -7.84
CA TYR A 277 4.90 -12.61 -6.87
C TYR A 277 5.23 -11.30 -7.56
N ASP A 278 4.61 -10.21 -7.11
CA ASP A 278 4.89 -8.87 -7.61
C ASP A 278 6.11 -8.29 -6.87
N TRP A 279 7.27 -8.33 -7.53
CA TRP A 279 8.54 -7.82 -7.00
C TRP A 279 8.60 -6.29 -6.89
N THR A 280 7.57 -5.59 -7.38
CA THR A 280 7.46 -4.15 -7.21
C THR A 280 6.87 -3.76 -5.85
N LEU A 281 6.33 -4.71 -5.09
CA LEU A 281 5.73 -4.42 -3.78
C LEU A 281 6.76 -3.82 -2.82
N HIS A 282 6.38 -2.71 -2.19
CA HIS A 282 7.25 -1.97 -1.28
C HIS A 282 6.44 -1.33 -0.16
N ALA A 283 7.12 -0.99 0.93
CA ALA A 283 6.52 -0.37 2.10
C ALA A 283 7.37 0.79 2.62
N TRP A 284 6.71 1.87 3.01
CA TRP A 284 7.33 3.11 3.49
C TRP A 284 6.38 3.83 4.45
N ASN A 285 6.64 5.11 4.76
CA ASN A 285 5.82 5.87 5.71
C ASN A 285 5.36 7.23 5.18
N ALA A 286 4.27 7.72 5.78
CA ALA A 286 3.97 9.14 5.86
C ALA A 286 3.96 9.58 7.32
N VAL A 287 4.45 10.77 7.62
CA VAL A 287 4.45 11.34 8.98
C VAL A 287 3.96 12.78 8.96
N LYS A 288 3.17 13.16 9.97
CA LYS A 288 2.69 14.52 10.10
C LYS A 288 3.69 15.35 10.92
N VAL A 289 4.32 16.34 10.29
CA VAL A 289 5.32 17.24 10.89
C VAL A 289 4.83 18.67 10.74
N ALA A 290 4.80 19.43 11.83
CA ALA A 290 4.28 20.81 11.85
C ALA A 290 2.90 20.96 11.16
N GLY A 291 2.03 19.96 11.31
CA GLY A 291 0.69 19.94 10.71
C GLY A 291 0.61 19.47 9.25
N GLN A 292 1.74 19.19 8.59
CA GLN A 292 1.82 18.78 7.18
C GLN A 292 2.26 17.33 7.03
N TRP A 293 1.69 16.60 6.08
CA TRP A 293 2.09 15.23 5.78
C TRP A 293 3.37 15.21 4.93
N GLN A 294 4.35 14.42 5.35
CA GLN A 294 5.64 14.24 4.70
C GLN A 294 5.85 12.74 4.42
N LEU A 295 6.44 12.40 3.27
CA LEU A 295 6.73 11.01 2.88
C LEU A 295 8.15 10.63 3.33
N ILE A 296 8.36 9.40 3.78
CA ILE A 296 9.66 8.91 4.23
C ILE A 296 9.85 7.46 3.80
N ASP A 297 11.01 7.14 3.23
CA ASP A 297 11.46 5.76 3.02
C ASP A 297 12.88 5.55 3.55
N ALA A 298 12.95 5.09 4.81
CA ALA A 298 14.21 4.76 5.48
C ALA A 298 14.94 3.57 4.83
N THR A 299 14.24 2.72 4.06
CA THR A 299 14.86 1.55 3.41
C THR A 299 15.78 1.99 2.29
N TRP A 300 15.34 2.94 1.47
CA TRP A 300 16.11 3.43 0.32
C TRP A 300 17.17 4.48 0.70
N ASP A 301 17.14 4.97 1.93
CA ASP A 301 18.22 5.74 2.54
C ASP A 301 19.23 4.87 3.32
N ASP A 302 19.01 3.54 3.41
CA ASP A 302 19.96 2.60 3.99
C ASP A 302 21.18 2.35 3.08
N SER A 303 22.29 3.00 3.43
CA SER A 303 23.59 2.82 2.77
C SER A 303 24.35 1.56 3.21
N ASN A 304 23.95 0.88 4.29
CA ASN A 304 24.67 -0.26 4.87
C ASN A 304 24.59 -1.54 4.02
N SER A 305 23.73 -1.58 3.01
CA SER A 305 23.69 -2.64 2.00
C SER A 305 25.02 -2.75 1.23
N ASN A 306 25.81 -1.67 1.15
CA ASN A 306 27.15 -1.66 0.59
C ASN A 306 28.21 -1.66 1.70
N LYS A 307 28.94 -2.77 1.84
CA LYS A 307 29.99 -3.02 2.87
C LYS A 307 31.26 -2.16 2.73
N SER A 308 31.16 -0.91 2.29
CA SER A 308 32.29 0.00 2.04
C SER A 308 32.06 1.37 2.68
N GLY A 309 31.94 1.38 4.02
CA GLY A 309 31.79 2.61 4.82
C GLY A 309 30.36 3.14 4.85
N ILE A 310 29.89 3.53 6.04
CA ILE A 310 28.57 4.15 6.24
C ILE A 310 28.58 5.50 5.53
N SER A 311 27.98 5.58 4.34
CA SER A 311 27.75 6.87 3.67
C SER A 311 26.29 7.22 3.88
N TYR A 312 26.01 7.93 4.97
CA TYR A 312 24.67 8.42 5.28
C TYR A 312 23.94 9.01 4.05
N ASN A 313 22.65 8.73 3.95
CA ASN A 313 21.77 9.25 2.92
C ASN A 313 20.43 9.67 3.54
N ALA A 314 19.80 10.70 2.96
CA ALA A 314 18.52 11.28 3.36
C ALA A 314 17.70 11.72 2.12
N ASN A 315 17.94 11.08 0.97
CA ASN A 315 17.29 11.40 -0.29
C ASN A 315 15.78 11.15 -0.24
N TYR A 316 15.36 10.17 0.57
CA TYR A 316 13.97 9.79 0.78
C TYR A 316 13.43 10.19 2.15
N LEU A 317 14.13 11.07 2.88
CA LEU A 317 13.62 11.73 4.08
C LEU A 317 12.85 13.01 3.72
N MET A 318 11.53 12.95 3.70
CA MET A 318 10.64 14.09 3.38
C MET A 318 10.82 14.72 1.97
N PRO A 319 11.09 13.95 0.89
CA PRO A 319 11.11 14.51 -0.44
C PRO A 319 9.73 15.11 -0.79
N PRO A 320 9.68 16.10 -1.70
CA PRO A 320 8.43 16.55 -2.29
C PRO A 320 7.63 15.36 -2.86
N PRO A 321 6.30 15.35 -2.75
CA PRO A 321 5.45 14.31 -3.35
C PRO A 321 5.73 14.08 -4.84
N GLU A 322 6.05 15.14 -5.58
CA GLU A 322 6.42 15.12 -7.00
C GLU A 322 7.73 14.40 -7.27
N VAL A 323 8.62 14.33 -6.28
CA VAL A 323 9.87 13.55 -6.33
C VAL A 323 9.59 12.10 -5.92
N MET A 324 8.85 11.89 -4.83
CA MET A 324 8.53 10.55 -4.33
C MET A 324 7.75 9.71 -5.35
N ILE A 325 6.78 10.31 -6.04
CA ILE A 325 5.93 9.61 -7.02
C ILE A 325 6.69 9.15 -8.28
N ILE A 326 7.92 9.61 -8.50
CA ILE A 326 8.74 9.10 -9.62
C ILE A 326 9.06 7.62 -9.42
N SER A 327 9.27 7.22 -8.17
CA SER A 327 9.69 5.87 -7.78
C SER A 327 8.67 5.10 -6.96
N HIS A 328 7.76 5.75 -6.21
CA HIS A 328 6.84 5.10 -5.27
C HIS A 328 5.37 5.46 -5.54
N LEU A 329 4.57 4.45 -5.89
CA LEU A 329 3.13 4.56 -6.09
C LEU A 329 2.38 3.86 -4.96
N PRO A 330 1.76 4.57 -4.00
CA PRO A 330 0.97 3.97 -2.93
C PRO A 330 -0.30 3.31 -3.47
N ASP A 331 -0.73 2.22 -2.82
CA ASP A 331 -1.99 1.53 -3.12
C ASP A 331 -3.21 2.46 -3.01
N LEU A 332 -3.12 3.42 -2.11
CA LEU A 332 -4.13 4.44 -1.88
C LEU A 332 -3.68 5.76 -2.51
N SER A 333 -4.37 6.18 -3.56
CA SER A 333 -4.03 7.40 -4.33
C SER A 333 -3.99 8.67 -3.49
N SER A 334 -4.75 8.73 -2.39
CA SER A 334 -4.75 9.86 -1.46
C SER A 334 -3.41 10.06 -0.75
N TRP A 335 -2.62 8.99 -0.58
CA TRP A 335 -1.28 9.01 0.00
C TRP A 335 -0.16 9.35 -0.99
N GLN A 336 -0.48 9.57 -2.27
CA GLN A 336 0.47 10.21 -3.18
C GLN A 336 0.78 11.64 -2.74
N LEU A 337 -0.10 12.28 -1.96
CA LEU A 337 0.00 13.66 -1.52
C LEU A 337 0.17 14.67 -2.68
N LEU A 338 -0.22 14.27 -3.88
CA LEU A 338 -0.25 15.14 -5.06
C LEU A 338 -1.55 15.91 -5.12
N LYS A 339 -1.49 17.14 -5.66
CA LYS A 339 -2.70 17.90 -6.01
C LYS A 339 -3.56 17.14 -7.02
N ASN A 340 -2.92 16.51 -8.01
CA ASN A 340 -3.56 15.68 -9.02
C ASN A 340 -2.90 14.30 -8.99
N PRO A 341 -3.50 13.31 -8.30
CA PRO A 341 -2.96 11.96 -8.25
C PRO A 341 -2.77 11.35 -9.64
N THR A 342 -1.71 10.57 -9.80
CA THR A 342 -1.39 9.80 -11.00
C THR A 342 -1.91 8.37 -10.89
N ASP A 343 -2.09 7.73 -12.03
CA ASP A 343 -2.41 6.29 -12.15
C ASP A 343 -1.14 5.48 -12.46
N GLN A 344 -1.27 4.15 -12.46
CA GLN A 344 -0.18 3.21 -12.74
C GLN A 344 0.43 3.41 -14.13
N ASP A 345 -0.36 3.73 -15.15
CA ASP A 345 0.12 3.85 -16.54
C ASP A 345 1.04 5.07 -16.68
N LYS A 346 0.60 6.23 -16.17
CA LYS A 346 1.41 7.45 -16.12
C LYS A 346 2.64 7.28 -15.23
N PHE A 347 2.50 6.60 -14.09
CA PHE A 347 3.60 6.30 -13.18
C PHE A 347 4.73 5.52 -13.86
N GLU A 348 4.42 4.53 -14.70
CA GLU A 348 5.44 3.74 -15.41
C GLU A 348 6.00 4.46 -16.65
N LYS A 349 5.22 5.35 -17.25
CA LYS A 349 5.61 6.06 -18.48
C LYS A 349 6.39 7.34 -18.25
N GLN A 350 6.50 7.85 -17.02
CA GLN A 350 7.28 9.06 -16.74
C GLN A 350 8.79 8.77 -16.66
N PRO A 351 9.67 9.73 -17.04
CA PRO A 351 11.11 9.62 -16.91
C PRO A 351 11.55 9.10 -15.54
N LEU A 352 12.43 8.11 -15.51
CA LEU A 352 12.94 7.56 -14.25
C LEU A 352 14.11 8.41 -13.76
N LEU A 353 13.80 9.37 -12.89
CA LEU A 353 14.77 10.31 -12.31
C LEU A 353 15.00 9.99 -10.84
N THR A 354 16.20 10.25 -10.34
CA THR A 354 16.53 10.05 -8.92
C THR A 354 16.19 11.30 -8.10
N PRO A 355 16.02 11.20 -6.76
CA PRO A 355 15.90 12.38 -5.91
C PRO A 355 17.07 13.36 -6.08
N TYR A 356 18.28 12.85 -6.33
CA TYR A 356 19.46 13.68 -6.52
C TYR A 356 19.34 14.60 -7.76
N PHE A 357 18.64 14.17 -8.82
CA PHE A 357 18.33 15.02 -9.98
C PHE A 357 17.60 16.30 -9.57
N PHE A 358 16.56 16.17 -8.75
CA PHE A 358 15.75 17.29 -8.30
C PHE A 358 16.47 18.12 -7.24
N SER A 359 17.29 17.50 -6.39
CA SER A 359 18.10 18.21 -5.38
C SER A 359 19.15 19.15 -6.01
N GLU A 360 19.54 18.86 -7.25
CA GLU A 360 20.46 19.66 -8.06
C GLU A 360 19.74 20.72 -8.91
N GLU A 361 18.43 20.95 -8.67
CA GLU A 361 17.58 21.90 -9.39
C GLU A 361 17.56 21.66 -10.91
N LEU A 362 17.64 20.40 -11.32
CA LEU A 362 17.58 20.00 -12.72
C LEU A 362 16.12 19.82 -13.18
N ASP A 363 15.84 20.15 -14.43
CA ASP A 363 14.54 19.91 -15.06
C ASP A 363 14.72 19.22 -16.42
N ILE A 364 14.08 18.06 -16.59
CA ILE A 364 14.14 17.32 -17.85
C ILE A 364 13.18 17.96 -18.85
N THR A 365 13.71 18.56 -19.91
CA THR A 365 12.90 19.13 -20.99
C THR A 365 12.49 18.08 -22.03
N SER A 366 13.37 17.12 -22.31
CA SER A 366 13.11 16.02 -23.22
C SER A 366 14.00 14.81 -22.90
N PRO A 367 13.52 13.56 -23.02
CA PRO A 367 12.12 13.17 -23.30
C PRO A 367 11.21 13.39 -22.09
N LYS A 368 9.90 13.57 -22.34
CA LYS A 368 8.87 13.63 -21.29
C LYS A 368 8.26 12.26 -20.96
N GLN A 369 8.75 11.21 -21.61
CA GLN A 369 8.38 9.82 -21.37
C GLN A 369 9.62 9.00 -21.01
N TYR A 370 9.42 7.91 -20.28
CA TYR A 370 10.46 6.97 -19.92
C TYR A 370 11.05 6.27 -21.14
N GLU A 371 10.17 5.92 -22.09
CA GLU A 371 10.52 5.25 -23.34
C GLU A 371 10.21 6.16 -24.53
N SER A 372 11.11 6.21 -25.52
CA SER A 372 10.93 7.02 -26.71
C SER A 372 11.56 6.37 -27.95
N SER A 373 10.88 6.46 -29.09
CA SER A 373 11.41 5.91 -30.36
C SER A 373 12.21 6.96 -31.14
N VAL A 374 13.35 6.55 -31.69
CA VAL A 374 14.26 7.41 -32.46
C VAL A 374 14.83 6.65 -33.66
N GLN A 375 15.27 7.36 -34.70
CA GLN A 375 15.89 6.70 -35.87
C GLN A 375 17.32 6.24 -35.57
N LYS A 376 18.17 7.15 -35.08
CA LYS A 376 19.60 6.85 -34.86
C LYS A 376 20.19 7.56 -33.64
N THR A 377 19.69 8.74 -33.30
CA THR A 377 20.23 9.54 -32.20
C THR A 377 19.17 9.73 -31.13
N ALA A 378 19.45 9.25 -29.92
CA ALA A 378 18.68 9.62 -28.74
C ALA A 378 19.18 10.96 -28.21
N VAL A 379 18.25 11.88 -27.94
CA VAL A 379 18.53 13.22 -27.44
C VAL A 379 17.86 13.42 -26.10
N ILE A 380 18.64 13.86 -25.11
CA ILE A 380 18.15 14.23 -23.79
C ILE A 380 18.50 15.70 -23.56
N GLU A 381 17.53 16.49 -23.15
CA GLU A 381 17.69 17.92 -22.90
C GLU A 381 17.31 18.22 -21.45
N ILE A 382 18.26 18.77 -20.69
CA ILE A 382 18.11 19.10 -19.28
C ILE A 382 18.38 20.59 -19.09
N ASN A 383 17.43 21.30 -18.50
CA ASN A 383 17.64 22.65 -18.02
C ASN A 383 18.44 22.60 -16.72
N THR A 384 19.38 23.53 -16.60
CA THR A 384 20.26 23.70 -15.44
C THR A 384 20.22 25.16 -15.00
N SER A 385 20.34 25.41 -13.70
CA SER A 385 20.57 26.77 -13.19
C SER A 385 21.81 27.41 -13.84
N THR A 386 21.80 28.74 -14.01
CA THR A 386 22.93 29.50 -14.57
C THR A 386 24.22 29.33 -13.76
N ASN A 387 24.10 28.96 -12.48
CA ASN A 387 25.21 28.72 -11.58
C ASN A 387 25.62 27.25 -11.47
N TYR A 388 24.98 26.34 -12.21
CA TYR A 388 25.30 24.91 -12.18
C TYR A 388 26.72 24.66 -12.72
N ARG A 389 27.59 24.07 -11.91
CA ARG A 389 29.02 23.89 -12.24
C ARG A 389 29.42 22.44 -12.59
N LYS A 390 28.58 21.46 -12.28
CA LYS A 390 28.87 20.04 -12.53
C LYS A 390 28.63 19.70 -14.01
N LYS A 391 29.29 18.66 -14.52
CA LYS A 391 29.01 18.17 -15.88
C LYS A 391 27.91 17.13 -15.83
N ILE A 392 26.97 17.17 -16.76
CA ILE A 392 26.02 16.08 -16.96
C ILE A 392 26.56 15.19 -18.08
N VAL A 393 26.73 13.91 -17.78
CA VAL A 393 27.24 12.91 -18.72
C VAL A 393 26.26 11.75 -18.81
N ALA A 394 26.29 11.01 -19.90
CA ALA A 394 25.49 9.81 -20.04
C ALA A 394 26.26 8.69 -20.75
N VAL A 395 25.89 7.47 -20.40
CA VAL A 395 26.32 6.26 -21.10
C VAL A 395 25.09 5.46 -21.49
N PHE A 396 25.22 4.62 -22.51
CA PHE A 396 24.15 3.76 -22.95
C PHE A 396 24.64 2.34 -23.22
N THR A 397 23.71 1.40 -23.16
CA THR A 397 23.89 0.00 -23.50
C THR A 397 22.68 -0.50 -24.26
N LYS A 398 22.87 -1.43 -25.20
CA LYS A 398 21.77 -2.17 -25.83
C LYS A 398 21.11 -3.05 -24.76
N ALA A 399 19.80 -2.97 -24.62
CA ALA A 399 19.07 -3.78 -23.66
C ALA A 399 19.15 -5.25 -24.09
N LYS A 400 19.80 -6.09 -23.27
CA LYS A 400 19.72 -7.55 -23.42
C LYS A 400 18.41 -8.00 -22.75
N LYS A 401 17.84 -9.15 -23.17
CA LYS A 401 16.60 -9.74 -22.60
C LYS A 401 16.56 -9.92 -21.06
N THR A 402 17.66 -9.67 -20.36
CA THR A 402 17.72 -9.47 -18.91
C THR A 402 17.94 -7.98 -18.68
N GLU A 403 16.88 -7.27 -18.30
CA GLU A 403 16.91 -5.84 -18.00
C GLU A 403 17.98 -5.55 -16.94
N PHE A 404 18.77 -4.51 -17.17
CA PHE A 404 19.90 -4.09 -16.33
C PHE A 404 19.47 -2.84 -15.56
N SER A 405 19.81 -2.72 -14.27
CA SER A 405 19.40 -1.60 -13.42
C SER A 405 20.57 -0.65 -13.10
N ILE A 406 20.27 0.60 -12.70
CA ILE A 406 21.28 1.55 -12.18
C ILE A 406 22.11 0.93 -11.04
N GLY A 407 21.51 0.07 -10.21
CA GLY A 407 22.19 -0.59 -9.09
C GLY A 407 23.39 -1.42 -9.51
N ASP A 408 23.32 -2.08 -10.68
CA ASP A 408 24.40 -2.92 -11.21
C ASP A 408 25.65 -2.11 -11.60
N LEU A 409 25.50 -0.80 -11.87
CA LEU A 409 26.62 0.11 -12.15
C LEU A 409 27.34 0.58 -10.89
N LEU A 410 26.72 0.44 -9.71
CA LEU A 410 27.24 0.92 -8.43
C LEU A 410 27.87 -0.20 -7.57
N GLU A 411 27.56 -1.47 -7.84
CA GLU A 411 28.13 -2.60 -7.10
C GLU A 411 29.54 -2.98 -7.59
N ASN A 412 30.52 -2.81 -6.71
CA ASN A 412 31.90 -3.25 -6.93
C ASN A 412 32.08 -4.72 -6.48
N ASN A 413 31.26 -5.65 -6.99
CA ASN A 413 31.35 -7.06 -6.63
C ASN A 413 32.35 -7.80 -7.53
N GLN A 414 33.48 -8.19 -6.93
CA GLN A 414 34.62 -8.87 -7.57
C GLN A 414 34.42 -10.37 -7.88
N SER A 415 33.21 -10.94 -7.85
CA SER A 415 33.04 -12.38 -8.10
C SER A 415 31.99 -12.74 -9.17
N ASN A 416 32.55 -13.19 -10.30
CA ASN A 416 32.02 -14.14 -11.28
C ASN A 416 30.94 -13.69 -12.28
N GLN A 417 31.38 -13.70 -13.55
CA GLN A 417 30.69 -13.35 -14.81
C GLN A 417 30.44 -11.85 -15.01
N ARG A 418 31.52 -11.11 -15.30
CA ARG A 418 31.42 -9.90 -16.14
C ARG A 418 30.78 -10.33 -17.47
N LYS A 419 29.46 -10.23 -17.59
CA LYS A 419 28.86 -9.98 -18.90
C LYS A 419 29.57 -8.72 -19.38
N GLU A 420 30.32 -8.83 -20.47
CA GLU A 420 30.82 -7.67 -21.20
C GLU A 420 29.57 -6.89 -21.64
N LEU A 421 29.18 -5.92 -20.82
CA LEU A 421 28.23 -4.89 -21.21
C LEU A 421 29.02 -3.92 -22.07
N GLU A 422 28.63 -3.83 -23.34
CA GLU A 422 29.19 -2.86 -24.27
C GLU A 422 28.62 -1.48 -23.92
N ILE A 423 29.26 -0.83 -22.95
CA ILE A 423 28.87 0.50 -22.48
C ILE A 423 29.52 1.54 -23.39
N GLN A 424 28.70 2.35 -24.04
CA GLN A 424 29.13 3.42 -24.93
C GLN A 424 28.80 4.80 -24.33
N ARG A 425 29.60 5.83 -24.65
CA ARG A 425 29.43 7.18 -24.12
C ARG A 425 28.58 8.05 -25.05
N CYS A 426 27.74 8.89 -24.45
CA CYS A 426 27.04 9.96 -25.18
C CYS A 426 27.90 11.23 -25.26
N SER A 427 27.64 12.06 -26.27
CA SER A 427 28.17 13.42 -26.34
C SER A 427 27.32 14.34 -25.47
N SER A 428 27.95 15.23 -24.69
CA SER A 428 27.26 16.23 -23.86
C SER A 428 27.75 17.61 -24.23
N GLN A 429 26.81 18.49 -24.58
CA GLN A 429 27.07 19.87 -24.96
C GLN A 429 26.28 20.81 -24.06
N ILE A 430 26.99 21.75 -23.44
CA ILE A 430 26.38 22.81 -22.63
C ILE A 430 26.12 23.99 -23.57
N SER A 431 24.85 24.35 -23.74
CA SER A 431 24.47 25.62 -24.36
C SER A 431 24.67 26.73 -23.33
N GLY A 432 25.20 27.88 -23.77
CA GLY A 432 25.43 29.07 -22.93
C GLY A 432 24.17 29.65 -22.25
N SER A 433 23.00 29.05 -22.49
CA SER A 433 21.69 29.41 -21.92
C SER A 433 21.27 28.57 -20.70
N GLY A 434 22.20 27.83 -20.07
CA GLY A 434 21.85 26.95 -18.94
C GLY A 434 21.07 25.71 -19.37
N LYS A 435 21.43 25.14 -20.54
CA LYS A 435 20.84 23.90 -21.04
C LYS A 435 21.93 22.91 -21.38
N THR A 436 21.77 21.67 -20.94
CA THR A 436 22.65 20.56 -21.31
C THR A 436 21.92 19.66 -22.30
N LYS A 437 22.49 19.52 -23.50
CA LYS A 437 22.01 18.60 -24.53
C LYS A 437 22.94 17.39 -24.59
N ILE A 438 22.38 16.21 -24.39
CA ILE A 438 23.05 14.93 -24.46
C ILE A 438 22.59 14.24 -25.74
N SER A 439 23.52 13.71 -26.51
CA SER A 439 23.24 13.00 -27.77
C SER A 439 23.97 11.66 -27.79
N CYS A 440 23.21 10.57 -27.89
CA CYS A 440 23.71 9.20 -27.91
C CYS A 440 23.46 8.61 -29.30
N GLN A 441 24.53 8.21 -30.00
CA GLN A 441 24.45 7.59 -31.32
C GLN A 441 24.19 6.10 -31.15
N LEU A 442 22.98 5.64 -31.48
CA LEU A 442 22.58 4.26 -31.36
C LEU A 442 23.00 3.51 -32.63
N PRO A 443 23.92 2.54 -32.56
CA PRO A 443 24.59 1.97 -33.74
C PRO A 443 23.67 1.10 -34.60
N GLU A 444 22.71 0.42 -33.97
CA GLU A 444 21.82 -0.55 -34.61
C GLU A 444 20.39 -0.41 -34.10
N LYS A 445 19.43 -1.02 -34.81
CA LYS A 445 18.04 -1.14 -34.35
C LYS A 445 17.94 -1.94 -33.04
N GLY A 446 16.96 -1.59 -32.22
CA GLY A 446 16.64 -2.27 -30.97
C GLY A 446 16.51 -1.35 -29.78
N ASP A 447 16.34 -1.94 -28.61
CA ASP A 447 16.10 -1.23 -27.35
C ASP A 447 17.43 -0.87 -26.67
N TYR A 448 17.50 0.34 -26.13
CA TYR A 448 18.66 0.86 -25.42
C TYR A 448 18.24 1.46 -24.08
N GLN A 449 19.09 1.27 -23.08
CA GLN A 449 19.01 1.96 -21.80
C GLN A 449 20.10 3.03 -21.76
N ILE A 450 19.71 4.24 -21.37
CA ILE A 450 20.60 5.38 -21.21
C ILE A 450 20.61 5.79 -19.75
N PHE A 451 21.80 5.79 -19.15
CA PHE A 451 22.04 6.16 -17.76
C PHE A 451 22.68 7.54 -17.72
N VAL A 452 22.09 8.46 -16.96
CA VAL A 452 22.51 9.85 -16.86
C VAL A 452 23.13 10.09 -15.49
N PHE A 453 24.25 10.81 -15.45
CA PHE A 453 25.03 11.07 -14.24
C PHE A 453 25.37 12.55 -14.10
N SER A 454 25.38 13.03 -12.86
CA SER A 454 26.02 14.30 -12.50
C SER A 454 27.46 14.02 -12.06
N ALA A 455 28.41 14.59 -12.80
CA ALA A 455 29.84 14.43 -12.59
C ALA A 455 30.43 15.68 -11.94
N GLY A 456 30.73 15.56 -10.64
CA GLY A 456 31.46 16.55 -9.84
C GLY A 456 32.69 15.90 -9.17
N ARG A 457 32.83 16.07 -7.86
CA ARG A 457 33.85 15.34 -7.06
C ARG A 457 33.60 13.82 -7.04
N LYS A 458 32.31 13.45 -7.05
CA LYS A 458 31.82 12.08 -7.22
C LYS A 458 30.96 12.05 -8.49
N VAL A 459 30.82 10.87 -9.09
CA VAL A 459 29.88 10.62 -10.19
C VAL A 459 28.65 9.99 -9.58
N ILE A 460 27.50 10.66 -9.68
CA ILE A 460 26.25 10.23 -9.04
C ILE A 460 25.20 10.02 -10.12
N PRO A 461 24.51 8.86 -10.17
CA PRO A 461 23.42 8.64 -11.11
C PRO A 461 22.28 9.61 -10.82
N ILE A 462 21.76 10.24 -11.87
CA ILE A 462 20.63 11.17 -11.78
C ILE A 462 19.38 10.69 -12.50
N GLY A 463 19.50 9.74 -13.43
CA GLY A 463 18.32 9.15 -14.08
C GLY A 463 18.63 8.05 -15.06
N GLN A 464 17.57 7.39 -15.52
CA GLN A 464 17.55 6.32 -16.51
C GLN A 464 16.41 6.55 -17.50
N LEU A 465 16.67 6.28 -18.78
CA LEU A 465 15.71 6.40 -19.87
C LEU A 465 15.84 5.20 -20.82
N LYS A 466 14.75 4.83 -21.49
CA LYS A 466 14.70 3.80 -22.52
C LYS A 466 14.49 4.45 -23.89
N PHE A 467 15.19 3.94 -24.91
CA PHE A 467 15.00 4.38 -26.28
C PHE A 467 14.92 3.18 -27.22
N HIS A 468 13.96 3.23 -28.15
CA HIS A 468 13.82 2.24 -29.21
C HIS A 468 14.37 2.81 -30.53
N ALA A 469 15.45 2.24 -31.06
CA ALA A 469 16.02 2.61 -32.35
C ALA A 469 15.32 1.84 -33.49
N ILE A 470 14.66 2.58 -34.40
CA ILE A 470 13.82 2.04 -35.48
C ILE A 470 14.58 1.78 -36.78
#